data_AF-A0A9X1PXL3-F1
#
_entry.id   AF-A0A9X1PXL3-F1
#
_cell.length_a   1.000
_cell.length_b   1.000
_cell.length_c   1.000
_cell.angle_alpha   90.00
_cell.angle_beta   90.00
_cell.angle_gamma   90.00
#
_symmetry.space_group_name_H-M   'P 1'
#
loop_
_entity.id
_entity.type
_entity.pdbx_description
1 polymer ?
#
loop_
_entity_poly.entity_id
_entity_poly.type
_entity_poly.pdbx_seq_one_letter_code
_entity_poly.pdbx_strand_id
1 'polypeptide(L)'
;MSDPDYKRTDANGTFTGQVNMAGTVGRPAHMAWSFRTSPTVQAIATGRMTCKAGHMQLPYHDSHANVAVNYFWHSSVPNNRRNKNYTLYGNCTFRVNVGGRPGTANLGFSFRYSLFDGISPSSQGRGETPVEDTSYSSDLKIAYDS
;
A
#
# COMPACT_ATOMS: atom_id res chain seq x y z
N MET A 1 7.75 23.79 -2.37
CA MET A 1 7.65 22.63 -3.29
C MET A 1 6.86 21.57 -2.55
N SER A 2 5.75 21.13 -3.12
CA SER A 2 4.91 20.07 -2.57
C SER A 2 5.66 18.74 -2.65
N ASP A 3 5.70 17.99 -1.55
CA ASP A 3 6.14 16.59 -1.60
C ASP A 3 5.17 15.82 -2.51
N PRO A 4 5.63 15.03 -3.50
CA PRO A 4 4.72 14.16 -4.23
C PRO A 4 3.97 13.26 -3.25
N ASP A 5 2.64 13.40 -3.24
CA ASP A 5 1.71 12.60 -2.47
C ASP A 5 0.87 11.72 -3.40
N TYR A 6 0.75 10.45 -3.04
CA TYR A 6 -0.16 9.49 -3.64
C TYR A 6 -1.21 9.11 -2.61
N LYS A 7 -2.48 9.07 -3.03
CA LYS A 7 -3.58 8.57 -2.20
C LYS A 7 -4.54 7.78 -3.08
N ARG A 8 -4.88 6.57 -2.65
CA ARG A 8 -5.91 5.75 -3.28
C ARG A 8 -6.78 5.10 -2.22
N THR A 9 -8.09 5.12 -2.47
CA THR A 9 -9.08 4.44 -1.65
C THR A 9 -9.83 3.44 -2.52
N ASP A 10 -10.04 2.22 -2.00
CA ASP A 10 -10.87 1.19 -2.59
C ASP A 10 -11.80 0.57 -1.54
N ALA A 11 -12.46 -0.54 -1.88
CA ALA A 11 -13.40 -1.22 -0.99
C ALA A 11 -12.76 -1.74 0.30
N ASN A 12 -11.45 -1.99 0.32
CA ASN A 12 -10.76 -2.59 1.47
C ASN A 12 -10.04 -1.56 2.33
N GLY A 13 -9.71 -0.39 1.81
CA GLY A 13 -9.04 0.63 2.59
C GLY A 13 -8.55 1.84 1.81
N THR A 14 -7.75 2.65 2.50
CA THR A 14 -7.03 3.80 1.94
C THR A 14 -5.54 3.60 2.13
N PHE A 15 -4.80 3.75 1.04
CA PHE A 15 -3.35 3.75 1.01
C PHE A 15 -2.83 5.15 0.67
N THR A 16 -1.71 5.53 1.28
CA THR A 16 -0.96 6.74 0.92
C THR A 16 0.51 6.44 0.73
N GLY A 17 1.16 7.22 -0.14
CA GLY A 17 2.61 7.27 -0.30
C GLY A 17 3.07 8.72 -0.38
N GLN A 18 4.20 9.07 0.22
CA GLN A 18 4.75 10.42 0.23
C GLN A 18 6.28 10.37 0.19
N VAL A 19 6.89 11.26 -0.59
CA VAL A 19 8.34 11.44 -0.63
C VAL A 19 8.70 12.91 -0.56
N ASN A 20 9.67 13.28 0.28
CA ASN A 20 10.31 14.57 0.18
C ASN A 20 11.40 14.56 -0.91
N MET A 21 11.05 15.09 -2.08
CA MET A 21 11.95 15.12 -3.24
C MET A 21 12.95 16.27 -3.19
N ALA A 22 12.65 17.38 -2.50
CA ALA A 22 13.55 18.52 -2.42
C ALA A 22 14.82 18.19 -1.60
N GLY A 23 14.68 17.38 -0.55
CA GLY A 23 15.80 16.98 0.32
C GLY A 23 16.68 15.85 -0.23
N THR A 24 16.38 15.31 -1.41
CA THR A 24 16.97 14.03 -1.89
C THR A 24 17.58 14.13 -3.29
N VAL A 25 17.89 15.34 -3.76
CA VAL A 25 18.58 15.51 -5.05
C VAL A 25 19.97 14.87 -4.96
N GLY A 26 20.28 13.94 -5.88
CA GLY A 26 21.54 13.18 -5.88
C GLY A 26 21.69 12.16 -4.75
N ARG A 27 20.64 11.92 -3.94
CA ARG A 27 20.67 10.98 -2.81
C ARG A 27 19.46 10.06 -2.83
N PRO A 28 19.54 8.86 -2.22
CA PRO A 28 18.37 8.03 -2.02
C PRO A 28 17.32 8.73 -1.14
N ALA A 29 16.05 8.47 -1.41
CA ALA A 29 14.91 9.04 -0.73
C ALA A 29 14.19 8.00 0.15
N HIS A 30 13.50 8.52 1.16
CA HIS A 30 12.58 7.76 1.99
C HIS A 30 11.16 7.90 1.45
N MET A 31 10.49 6.79 1.17
CA MET A 31 9.10 6.76 0.76
C MET A 31 8.25 6.36 1.97
N ALA A 32 7.65 7.36 2.61
CA ALA A 32 6.70 7.16 3.69
C ALA A 32 5.38 6.66 3.11
N TRP A 33 4.75 5.70 3.75
CA TRP A 33 3.48 5.16 3.31
C TRP A 33 2.55 4.88 4.49
N SER A 34 1.26 4.80 4.21
CA SER A 34 0.27 4.34 5.18
C SER A 34 -0.82 3.50 4.54
N PHE A 35 -1.46 2.67 5.36
CA PHE A 35 -2.64 1.91 5.02
C PHE A 35 -3.63 1.91 6.18
N ARG A 36 -4.91 2.13 5.85
CA ARG A 36 -6.03 2.01 6.80
C ARG A 36 -7.17 1.23 6.17
N THR A 37 -7.64 0.20 6.86
CA THR A 37 -8.80 -0.59 6.42
C THR A 37 -10.08 0.24 6.29
N SER A 38 -10.97 -0.16 5.39
CA SER A 38 -12.28 0.49 5.21
C SER A 38 -13.23 0.16 6.36
N PRO A 39 -14.27 0.98 6.60
CA PRO A 39 -15.31 0.66 7.58
C PRO A 39 -15.97 -0.71 7.34
N THR A 40 -16.15 -1.12 6.09
CA THR A 40 -16.73 -2.42 5.73
C THR A 40 -15.84 -3.59 6.18
N VAL A 41 -14.52 -3.48 5.99
CA VAL A 41 -13.57 -4.47 6.50
C VAL A 41 -13.57 -4.50 8.03
N GLN A 42 -13.64 -3.34 8.67
CA GLN A 42 -13.69 -3.24 10.12
C GLN A 42 -14.95 -3.88 10.71
N ALA A 43 -16.09 -3.74 10.02
CA ALA A 43 -17.38 -4.25 10.48
C ALA A 43 -17.46 -5.79 10.51
N ILE A 44 -16.71 -6.46 9.64
CA ILE A 44 -16.69 -7.95 9.60
C ILE A 44 -15.61 -8.54 10.51
N ALA A 45 -14.69 -7.74 11.04
CA ALA A 45 -13.59 -8.23 11.84
C ALA A 45 -14.03 -8.56 13.28
N THR A 46 -13.63 -9.72 13.77
CA THR A 46 -13.91 -10.20 15.13
C THR A 46 -12.67 -10.29 16.01
N GLY A 47 -11.49 -10.02 15.45
CA GLY A 47 -10.22 -10.12 16.15
C GLY A 47 -9.21 -9.07 15.72
N ARG A 48 -8.05 -9.12 16.38
CA ARG A 48 -6.90 -8.26 16.09
C ARG A 48 -6.16 -8.77 14.86
N MET A 49 -5.47 -7.87 14.17
CA MET A 49 -4.72 -8.17 12.95
C MET A 49 -3.25 -8.44 13.23
N THR A 50 -2.66 -9.28 12.39
CA THR A 50 -1.20 -9.36 12.21
C THR A 50 -0.89 -8.88 10.80
N CYS A 51 -0.12 -7.80 10.69
CA CYS A 51 0.21 -7.15 9.44
C CYS A 51 1.70 -7.25 9.14
N LYS A 52 2.06 -7.49 7.87
CA LYS A 52 3.44 -7.58 7.38
C LYS A 52 3.56 -6.89 6.04
N ALA A 53 4.54 -6.01 5.89
CA ALA A 53 4.89 -5.38 4.62
C ALA A 53 6.32 -5.72 4.22
N GLY A 54 6.56 -5.68 2.92
CA GLY A 54 7.86 -5.92 2.33
C GLY A 54 7.99 -5.21 1.00
N HIS A 55 9.19 -5.31 0.43
CA HIS A 55 9.51 -4.62 -0.81
C HIS A 55 10.29 -5.54 -1.75
N MET A 56 9.93 -5.55 -3.03
CA MET A 56 10.49 -6.50 -3.99
C MET A 56 11.95 -6.20 -4.35
N GLN A 57 12.35 -4.92 -4.40
CA GLN A 57 13.66 -4.49 -4.90
C GLN A 57 14.59 -3.93 -3.81
N LEU A 58 14.13 -3.82 -2.57
CA LEU A 58 14.87 -3.17 -1.48
C LEU A 58 14.77 -4.05 -0.24
N PRO A 59 15.82 -4.12 0.60
CA PRO A 59 15.81 -4.90 1.83
C PRO A 59 14.97 -4.17 2.89
N TYR A 60 13.65 -4.19 2.71
CA TYR A 60 12.68 -3.55 3.59
C TYR A 60 11.66 -4.58 4.07
N HIS A 61 11.37 -4.54 5.37
CA HIS A 61 10.36 -5.32 6.04
C HIS A 61 9.75 -4.49 7.17
N ASP A 62 8.46 -4.69 7.40
CA ASP A 62 7.73 -4.07 8.51
C ASP A 62 6.69 -5.08 9.02
N SER A 63 6.54 -5.22 10.33
CA SER A 63 5.70 -6.26 10.92
C SER A 63 5.07 -5.77 12.22
N HIS A 64 3.73 -5.89 12.29
CA HIS A 64 2.93 -5.48 13.44
C HIS A 64 2.03 -6.65 13.83
N ALA A 65 2.30 -7.22 15.00
CA ALA A 65 1.45 -8.25 15.57
C ALA A 65 0.39 -7.63 16.47
N ASN A 66 -0.78 -8.26 16.54
CA ASN A 66 -1.82 -7.95 17.52
C ASN A 66 -2.27 -6.48 17.49
N VAL A 67 -2.53 -5.90 16.31
CA VAL A 67 -3.04 -4.52 16.17
C VAL A 67 -4.56 -4.49 15.97
N ALA A 68 -5.21 -3.38 16.31
CA ALA A 68 -6.65 -3.23 16.08
C ALA A 68 -6.95 -3.20 14.57
N VAL A 69 -8.13 -3.66 14.13
CA VAL A 69 -8.50 -3.64 12.70
C VAL A 69 -8.49 -2.25 12.08
N ASN A 70 -8.81 -1.22 12.87
CA ASN A 70 -8.79 0.19 12.47
C ASN A 70 -7.42 0.88 12.64
N TYR A 71 -6.38 0.13 12.98
CA TYR A 71 -5.03 0.65 13.16
C TYR A 71 -4.55 1.38 11.91
N PHE A 72 -3.98 2.57 12.11
CA PHE A 72 -3.34 3.31 11.05
C PHE A 72 -1.92 2.77 10.88
N TRP A 73 -1.75 1.86 9.93
CA TRP A 73 -0.47 1.20 9.70
C TRP A 73 0.38 2.08 8.78
N HIS A 74 1.55 2.51 9.25
CA HIS A 74 2.44 3.37 8.48
C HIS A 74 3.89 3.02 8.72
N SER A 75 4.74 3.28 7.72
CA SER A 75 6.17 3.02 7.78
C SER A 75 6.89 3.82 6.69
N SER A 76 8.19 3.60 6.52
CA SER A 76 8.98 4.28 5.48
C SER A 76 9.98 3.34 4.84
N VAL A 77 9.92 3.23 3.51
CA VAL A 77 10.88 2.47 2.72
C VAL A 77 12.11 3.37 2.49
N PRO A 78 13.31 3.00 2.97
CA PRO A 78 14.52 3.77 2.73
C PRO A 78 15.11 3.48 1.35
N ASN A 79 16.11 4.26 0.95
CA ASN A 79 16.97 3.96 -0.20
C ASN A 79 16.31 3.92 -1.59
N ASN A 80 15.15 4.58 -1.75
CA ASN A 80 14.51 4.72 -3.05
C ASN A 80 15.34 5.64 -3.94
N ARG A 81 15.59 5.23 -5.17
CA ARG A 81 16.32 6.02 -6.17
C ARG A 81 15.33 6.53 -7.23
N ARG A 82 15.67 7.69 -7.79
CA ARG A 82 14.92 8.30 -8.90
C ARG A 82 14.96 7.40 -10.13
N ASN A 83 13.91 7.49 -10.95
CA ASN A 83 13.77 6.78 -12.23
C ASN A 83 13.93 5.24 -12.12
N LYS A 84 13.57 4.67 -10.98
CA LYS A 84 13.52 3.22 -10.77
C LYS A 84 12.10 2.80 -10.40
N ASN A 85 11.69 1.66 -10.94
CA ASN A 85 10.42 1.03 -10.63
C ASN A 85 10.53 0.19 -9.36
N TYR A 86 9.58 0.38 -8.48
CA TYR A 86 9.52 -0.24 -7.16
C TYR A 86 8.16 -0.90 -6.93
N THR A 87 8.15 -1.86 -6.01
CA THR A 87 6.93 -2.56 -5.59
C THR A 87 6.96 -2.79 -4.09
N LEU A 88 6.11 -2.04 -3.39
CA LEU A 88 5.75 -2.30 -2.00
C LEU A 88 4.57 -3.28 -1.98
N TYR A 89 4.56 -4.18 -1.01
CA TYR A 89 3.41 -5.04 -0.75
C TYR A 89 3.17 -5.14 0.76
N GLY A 90 1.94 -5.43 1.12
CA GLY A 90 1.55 -5.68 2.51
C GLY A 90 0.43 -6.70 2.61
N ASN A 91 0.33 -7.34 3.75
CA ASN A 91 -0.72 -8.29 4.06
C ASN A 91 -1.09 -8.21 5.54
N CYS A 92 -2.39 -8.22 5.84
CA CYS A 92 -2.94 -8.32 7.18
C CYS A 92 -3.84 -9.55 7.29
N THR A 93 -3.60 -10.40 8.29
CA THR A 93 -4.45 -11.56 8.60
C THR A 93 -5.23 -11.32 9.89
N PHE A 94 -6.52 -11.62 9.91
CA PHE A 94 -7.39 -11.47 11.08
C PHE A 94 -8.64 -12.35 11.00
N ARG A 95 -9.29 -12.53 12.16
CA ARG A 95 -10.55 -13.27 12.26
C ARG A 95 -11.73 -12.40 11.83
N VAL A 96 -12.68 -13.02 11.16
CA VAL A 96 -13.90 -12.39 10.66
C VAL A 96 -15.15 -13.19 11.02
N ASN A 97 -16.29 -12.53 10.95
CA ASN A 97 -17.61 -13.15 10.93
C ASN A 97 -18.47 -12.42 9.90
N VAL A 98 -18.83 -13.11 8.81
CA VAL A 98 -19.64 -12.56 7.73
C VAL A 98 -20.97 -13.27 7.71
N GLY A 99 -22.05 -12.57 8.08
CA GLY A 99 -23.40 -13.14 8.08
C GLY A 99 -23.55 -14.37 8.99
N GLY A 100 -22.87 -14.39 10.14
CA GLY A 100 -22.88 -15.52 11.08
C GLY A 100 -21.87 -16.62 10.76
N ARG A 101 -21.10 -16.49 9.67
CA ARG A 101 -20.08 -17.47 9.27
C ARG A 101 -18.69 -17.01 9.69
N PRO A 102 -18.05 -17.68 10.68
CA PRO A 102 -16.70 -17.36 11.11
C PRO A 102 -15.67 -17.75 10.04
N GLY A 103 -14.57 -17.02 9.98
CA GLY A 103 -13.48 -17.30 9.06
C GLY A 103 -12.22 -16.47 9.32
N THR A 104 -11.21 -16.69 8.49
CA THR A 104 -9.96 -15.93 8.51
C THR A 104 -9.84 -15.11 7.24
N ALA A 105 -9.71 -13.80 7.41
CA ALA A 105 -9.42 -12.86 6.34
C ALA A 105 -7.92 -12.71 6.11
N ASN A 106 -7.53 -12.59 4.86
CA ASN A 106 -6.22 -12.16 4.39
C ASN A 106 -6.42 -10.95 3.48
N LEU A 107 -6.08 -9.77 3.97
CA LEU A 107 -6.16 -8.51 3.25
C LEU A 107 -4.77 -8.15 2.73
N GLY A 108 -4.56 -8.27 1.43
CA GLY A 108 -3.31 -7.91 0.74
C GLY A 108 -3.41 -6.58 0.02
N PHE A 109 -2.29 -5.85 -0.07
CA PHE A 109 -2.14 -4.75 -1.01
C PHE A 109 -0.82 -4.82 -1.77
N SER A 110 -0.79 -4.19 -2.94
CA SER A 110 0.41 -3.95 -3.73
C SER A 110 0.40 -2.53 -4.25
N PHE A 111 1.56 -1.87 -4.19
CA PHE A 111 1.78 -0.53 -4.71
C PHE A 111 3.04 -0.50 -5.57
N ARG A 112 2.85 -0.21 -6.86
CA ARG A 112 3.91 0.02 -7.84
C ARG A 112 4.15 1.51 -7.96
N TYR A 113 5.40 1.93 -7.85
CA TYR A 113 5.75 3.35 -7.87
C TYR A 113 7.15 3.59 -8.41
N SER A 114 7.38 4.84 -8.84
CA SER A 114 8.67 5.34 -9.27
C SER A 114 8.80 6.80 -8.85
N LEU A 115 10.01 7.23 -8.47
CA LEU A 115 10.26 8.61 -8.06
C LEU A 115 10.78 9.41 -9.26
N PHE A 116 10.10 10.51 -9.60
CA PHE A 116 10.46 11.37 -10.73
C PHE A 116 10.68 12.82 -10.30
N ASP A 117 11.50 13.53 -11.07
CA ASP A 117 11.99 14.88 -10.74
C ASP A 117 11.12 15.98 -11.37
N GLY A 118 9.97 15.62 -11.95
CA GLY A 118 9.09 16.55 -12.68
C GLY A 118 9.50 16.81 -14.13
N ILE A 119 10.66 16.31 -14.59
CA ILE A 119 10.94 16.13 -16.02
C ILE A 119 10.49 14.71 -16.37
N SER A 120 9.20 14.53 -16.63
CA SER A 120 8.65 13.27 -17.11
C SER A 120 9.45 12.76 -18.31
N PRO A 121 9.55 11.44 -18.55
CA PRO A 121 9.74 10.98 -19.92
C PRO A 121 8.61 11.63 -20.72
N SER A 122 8.97 12.43 -21.71
CA SER A 122 8.01 13.00 -22.64
C SER A 122 7.10 11.87 -23.11
N SER A 123 5.81 12.06 -22.88
CA SER A 123 4.74 11.44 -23.63
C SER A 123 4.99 11.72 -25.12
N GLN A 124 5.78 10.88 -25.77
CA GLN A 124 5.87 10.82 -27.21
C GLN A 124 5.36 9.47 -27.68
N GLY A 125 4.11 9.49 -28.13
CA GLY A 125 3.69 8.74 -29.31
C GLY A 125 3.04 7.38 -29.08
N ARG A 126 1.73 7.38 -28.82
CA ARG A 126 0.68 6.82 -29.70
C ARG A 126 -0.62 6.75 -28.94
N GLY A 127 -1.72 7.09 -29.62
CA GLY A 127 -3.05 7.00 -29.07
C GLY A 127 -3.34 5.59 -28.59
N GLU A 128 -3.56 5.48 -27.29
CA GLU A 128 -4.30 4.43 -26.61
C GLU A 128 -4.89 5.11 -25.37
N THR A 129 -6.17 4.83 -25.15
CA THR A 129 -7.05 5.21 -24.03
C THR A 129 -6.27 5.35 -22.71
N PRO A 130 -6.60 6.29 -21.80
CA PRO A 130 -5.90 6.37 -20.52
C PRO A 130 -6.08 5.02 -19.80
N VAL A 131 -5.00 4.25 -19.72
CA VAL A 131 -4.94 3.06 -18.88
C VAL A 131 -5.20 3.58 -17.47
N GLU A 132 -6.35 3.23 -16.90
CA GLU A 132 -6.67 3.48 -15.51
C GLU A 132 -5.43 3.16 -14.66
N ASP A 133 -5.02 4.14 -13.87
CA ASP A 133 -3.80 4.17 -13.06
C ASP A 133 -3.79 3.01 -12.04
N THR A 134 -3.31 1.82 -12.48
CA THR A 134 -3.26 0.57 -11.70
C THR A 134 -2.09 0.54 -10.70
N SER A 135 -1.58 1.69 -10.29
CA SER A 135 -0.40 1.78 -9.42
C SER A 135 -0.63 1.17 -8.04
N TYR A 136 -1.86 1.15 -7.54
CA TYR A 136 -2.25 0.50 -6.29
C TYR A 136 -3.42 -0.46 -6.49
N SER A 137 -3.36 -1.60 -5.80
CA SER A 137 -4.49 -2.54 -5.68
C SER A 137 -4.49 -3.18 -4.30
N SER A 138 -5.68 -3.47 -3.78
CA SER A 138 -5.83 -4.36 -2.62
C SER A 138 -6.90 -5.43 -2.86
N ASP A 139 -6.76 -6.54 -2.16
CA ASP A 139 -7.61 -7.71 -2.29
C ASP A 139 -7.86 -8.33 -0.92
N LEU A 140 -9.12 -8.71 -0.67
CA LEU A 140 -9.54 -9.35 0.57
C LEU A 140 -10.01 -10.78 0.26
N LYS A 141 -9.29 -11.77 0.79
CA LYS A 141 -9.66 -13.18 0.69
C LYS A 141 -10.12 -13.69 2.04
N ILE A 142 -11.26 -14.37 2.08
CA ILE A 142 -11.80 -14.98 3.30
C ILE A 142 -11.83 -16.49 3.13
N ALA A 143 -11.17 -17.19 4.04
CA ALA A 143 -11.32 -18.64 4.20
C ALA A 143 -12.26 -18.89 5.38
N TYR A 144 -13.45 -19.45 5.10
CA TYR A 144 -14.42 -19.79 6.14
C TYR A 144 -14.00 -21.05 6.89
N ASP A 145 -14.35 -21.09 8.17
CA ASP A 145 -14.17 -22.31 8.97
C ASP A 145 -15.17 -23.38 8.48
N SER A 146 -14.77 -24.64 8.52
CA SER A 146 -15.57 -25.82 8.17
C SER A 146 -16.60 -26.16 9.23
#